data_AF-A0A372GNP8-F1
#
_entry.id   AF-A0A372GNP8-F1
#
_cell.length_a   1.000
_cell.length_b   1.000
_cell.length_c   1.000
_cell.angle_alpha   90.00
_cell.angle_beta   90.00
_cell.angle_gamma   90.00
#
_symmetry.space_group_name_H-M   'P 1'
#
loop_
_entity.id
_entity.type
_entity.pdbx_description
1 polymer ?
#
loop_
_entity_poly.entity_id
_entity_poly.type
_entity_poly.pdbx_seq_one_letter_code
_entity_poly.pdbx_strand_id
1 'polypeptide(L)'
;MPARRTRGEGGAVSQTEASQLGIEFPLLLAPGASREDVHAHGERVMQELLHLEGCSGDFTDSAVSTNAEANTIRIELLILDTADPRAALTRALDIIRTAAHAAGGATPNWPTVSDLPVQVQFEKARKFVPA
;
A
#
# COMPACT_ATOMS: atom_id res chain seq x y z
N MET A 1 -40.98 41.52 -17.82
CA MET A 1 -39.54 41.51 -17.49
C MET A 1 -39.19 40.18 -16.82
N PRO A 2 -38.57 39.20 -17.51
CA PRO A 2 -37.98 38.05 -16.84
C PRO A 2 -36.44 38.18 -16.82
N ALA A 3 -35.88 38.23 -15.61
CA ALA A 3 -34.49 37.89 -15.32
C ALA A 3 -34.57 37.03 -14.04
N ARG A 4 -33.92 35.89 -13.91
CA ARG A 4 -32.49 35.68 -14.06
C ARG A 4 -32.23 34.16 -14.06
N ARG A 5 -31.41 33.67 -15.00
CA ARG A 5 -30.65 32.43 -14.81
C ARG A 5 -29.58 32.66 -13.75
N THR A 6 -29.52 31.76 -12.78
CA THR A 6 -28.38 31.51 -11.88
C THR A 6 -28.53 30.05 -11.43
N ARG A 7 -27.51 29.19 -11.33
CA ARG A 7 -26.07 29.29 -11.52
C ARG A 7 -25.53 27.87 -11.28
N GLY A 8 -24.53 27.49 -12.08
CA GLY A 8 -23.48 26.49 -11.86
C GLY A 8 -23.74 25.33 -10.89
N GLU A 9 -23.72 24.13 -11.48
CA GLU A 9 -23.36 22.87 -10.84
C GLU A 9 -22.19 23.08 -9.87
N GLY A 10 -22.48 23.00 -8.58
CA GLY A 10 -21.47 22.78 -7.56
C GLY A 10 -21.05 21.32 -7.64
N GLY A 11 -20.10 21.01 -8.52
CA GLY A 11 -19.37 19.74 -8.44
C GLY A 11 -18.70 19.69 -7.07
N ALA A 12 -19.22 18.87 -6.17
CA ALA A 12 -18.58 18.59 -4.90
C ALA A 12 -17.20 18.01 -5.23
N VAL A 13 -16.15 18.76 -4.92
CA VAL A 13 -14.79 18.24 -4.90
C VAL A 13 -14.80 17.19 -3.79
N SER A 14 -14.98 15.92 -4.18
CA SER A 14 -14.91 14.81 -3.25
C SER A 14 -13.50 14.80 -2.68
N GLN A 15 -13.37 15.13 -1.39
CA GLN A 15 -12.10 14.97 -0.71
C GLN A 15 -11.88 13.48 -0.55
N THR A 16 -11.04 12.90 -1.41
CA THR A 16 -10.62 11.51 -1.29
C THR A 16 -9.73 11.41 -0.04
N GLU A 17 -10.22 10.74 1.00
CA GLU A 17 -9.44 10.47 2.19
C GLU A 17 -8.40 9.40 1.88
N ALA A 18 -7.13 9.62 2.26
CA ALA A 18 -6.06 8.66 2.02
C ALA A 18 -5.22 8.42 3.28
N SER A 19 -4.68 7.21 3.39
CA SER A 19 -3.87 6.76 4.51
C SER A 19 -2.54 6.23 3.98
N GLN A 20 -1.43 6.91 4.33
CA GLN A 20 -0.09 6.40 4.06
C GLN A 20 0.26 5.34 5.10
N LEU A 21 0.80 4.22 4.63
CA LEU A 21 1.23 3.10 5.45
C LEU A 21 2.66 2.72 5.07
N GLY A 22 3.47 2.40 6.07
CA GLY A 22 4.74 1.72 5.88
C GLY A 22 4.83 0.51 6.79
N ILE A 23 4.98 -0.68 6.22
CA ILE A 23 4.94 -1.96 6.92
C ILE A 23 6.22 -2.74 6.61
N GLU A 24 6.91 -3.20 7.65
CA GLU A 24 8.10 -4.04 7.53
C GLU A 24 7.77 -5.50 7.84
N PHE A 25 8.28 -6.40 7.01
CA PHE A 25 8.13 -7.84 7.16
C PHE A 25 9.50 -8.54 7.17
N PRO A 26 9.68 -9.58 7.99
CA PRO A 26 10.79 -10.50 7.83
C PRO A 26 10.61 -11.33 6.56
N LEU A 27 11.70 -11.54 5.82
CA LEU A 27 11.74 -12.41 4.65
C LEU A 27 12.15 -13.82 5.06
N LEU A 28 11.35 -14.81 4.64
CA LEU A 28 11.66 -16.22 4.82
C LEU A 28 12.27 -16.76 3.53
N LEU A 29 13.59 -16.61 3.42
CA LEU A 29 14.35 -17.09 2.28
C LEU A 29 14.89 -18.51 2.52
N ALA A 30 15.19 -19.22 1.43
CA ALA A 30 15.78 -20.54 1.50
C ALA A 30 17.16 -20.49 2.20
N PRO A 31 17.57 -21.58 2.87
CA PRO A 31 18.92 -21.68 3.42
C PRO A 31 19.98 -21.41 2.36
N GLY A 32 20.92 -20.52 2.64
CA GLY A 32 21.98 -20.13 1.70
C GLY A 32 21.60 -19.00 0.73
N ALA A 33 20.44 -18.36 0.90
CA ALA A 33 20.08 -17.17 0.15
C ALA A 33 21.13 -16.05 0.34
N SER A 34 21.49 -15.41 -0.76
CA SER A 34 22.43 -14.30 -0.84
C SER A 34 21.76 -12.95 -0.57
N ARG A 35 22.56 -11.89 -0.44
CA ARG A 35 22.04 -10.52 -0.37
C ARG A 35 21.33 -10.14 -1.67
N GLU A 36 21.86 -10.62 -2.79
CA GLU A 36 21.27 -10.44 -4.12
C GLU A 36 19.89 -11.08 -4.21
N ASP A 37 19.66 -12.24 -3.57
CA ASP A 37 18.35 -12.90 -3.54
C ASP A 37 17.31 -12.07 -2.78
N VAL A 38 17.71 -11.42 -1.68
CA VAL A 38 16.86 -10.48 -0.94
C VAL A 38 16.42 -9.32 -1.84
N HIS A 39 17.38 -8.66 -2.48
CA HIS A 39 17.12 -7.51 -3.35
C HIS A 39 16.30 -7.91 -4.58
N ALA A 40 16.61 -9.05 -5.20
CA ALA A 40 15.87 -9.57 -6.35
C ALA A 40 14.43 -9.93 -5.98
N HIS A 41 14.18 -10.43 -4.76
CA HIS A 41 12.82 -10.66 -4.30
C HIS A 41 12.06 -9.35 -4.06
N GLY A 42 12.70 -8.34 -3.45
CA GLY A 42 12.12 -7.00 -3.29
C GLY A 42 11.73 -6.36 -4.63
N GLU A 43 12.60 -6.48 -5.63
CA GLU A 43 12.30 -6.00 -6.99
C GLU A 43 11.07 -6.69 -7.58
N ARG A 44 10.94 -8.02 -7.45
CA ARG A 44 9.75 -8.73 -7.92
C ARG A 44 8.49 -8.23 -7.23
N VAL A 45 8.53 -8.04 -5.89
CA VAL A 45 7.38 -7.50 -5.15
C VAL A 45 7.01 -6.09 -5.64
N MET A 46 7.99 -5.23 -5.92
CA MET A 46 7.74 -3.89 -6.47
C MET A 46 7.02 -3.96 -7.82
N GLN A 47 7.48 -4.82 -8.74
CA GLN A 47 6.84 -4.98 -10.04
C GLN A 47 5.39 -5.47 -9.93
N GLU A 48 5.12 -6.41 -9.02
CA GLU A 48 3.75 -6.90 -8.79
C GLU A 48 2.85 -5.83 -8.16
N LEU A 49 3.38 -5.00 -7.25
CA LEU A 49 2.63 -3.87 -6.69
C LEU A 49 2.27 -2.84 -7.77
N LEU A 50 3.22 -2.46 -8.64
CA LEU A 50 2.96 -1.56 -9.76
C LEU A 50 1.94 -2.15 -10.75
N HIS A 51 1.98 -3.46 -10.98
CA HIS A 51 0.98 -4.13 -11.81
C HIS A 51 -0.43 -4.05 -11.19
N LEU A 52 -0.54 -4.27 -9.87
CA LEU A 52 -1.79 -4.15 -9.13
C LEU A 52 -2.32 -2.72 -9.10
N GLU A 53 -1.46 -1.70 -8.97
CA GLU A 53 -1.86 -0.28 -9.09
C GLU A 53 -2.48 0.02 -10.47
N GLY A 54 -1.94 -0.56 -11.54
CA GLY A 54 -2.52 -0.41 -12.88
C GLY A 54 -3.90 -1.07 -13.03
N CYS A 55 -4.26 -1.97 -12.12
CA CYS A 55 -5.49 -2.76 -12.17
C CYS A 55 -6.55 -2.32 -11.15
N SER A 56 -6.16 -1.61 -10.07
CA SER A 56 -7.05 -1.17 -8.99
C SER A 56 -6.86 0.30 -8.66
N GLY A 57 -7.97 1.03 -8.48
CA GLY A 57 -7.97 2.40 -7.98
C GLY A 57 -7.97 2.53 -6.46
N ASP A 58 -7.78 1.43 -5.72
CA ASP A 58 -7.88 1.41 -4.25
C ASP A 58 -6.60 1.88 -3.53
N PHE A 59 -5.46 1.95 -4.23
CA PHE A 59 -4.17 2.36 -3.68
C PHE A 59 -3.23 2.90 -4.76
N THR A 60 -2.17 3.59 -4.34
CA THR A 60 -1.09 4.08 -5.21
C THR A 60 0.19 4.34 -4.41
N ASP A 61 1.21 4.92 -5.05
CA ASP A 61 2.49 5.32 -4.46
C ASP A 61 3.22 4.16 -3.74
N SER A 62 3.22 3.00 -4.39
CA SER A 62 3.94 1.83 -3.91
C SER A 62 5.44 2.09 -3.92
N ALA A 63 6.08 1.79 -2.79
CA ALA A 63 7.52 1.72 -2.70
C ALA A 63 7.94 0.47 -1.94
N VAL A 64 9.05 -0.12 -2.37
CA VAL A 64 9.67 -1.28 -1.73
C VAL A 64 11.12 -0.96 -1.43
N SER A 65 11.54 -1.23 -0.19
CA SER A 65 12.93 -1.22 0.22
C SER A 65 13.27 -2.53 0.94
N THR A 66 14.53 -2.93 0.88
CA THR A 66 14.99 -4.20 1.46
C THR A 66 16.25 -3.98 2.28
N ASN A 67 16.34 -4.66 3.41
CA ASN A 67 17.54 -4.73 4.22
C ASN A 67 18.07 -6.18 4.22
N ALA A 68 19.09 -6.45 3.42
CA ALA A 68 19.69 -7.79 3.30
C ALA A 68 20.45 -8.24 4.56
N GLU A 69 20.83 -7.32 5.46
CA GLU A 69 21.50 -7.67 6.72
C GLU A 69 20.49 -8.14 7.76
N ALA A 70 19.31 -7.51 7.79
CA ALA A 70 18.21 -7.87 8.67
C ALA A 70 17.27 -8.92 8.05
N ASN A 71 17.44 -9.26 6.77
CA ASN A 71 16.48 -10.03 5.97
C ASN A 71 15.06 -9.47 6.07
N THR A 72 14.89 -8.16 5.91
CA THR A 72 13.58 -7.51 5.94
C THR A 72 13.24 -6.85 4.61
N ILE A 73 11.94 -6.74 4.36
CA ILE A 73 11.34 -5.94 3.30
C ILE A 73 10.42 -4.91 3.95
N ARG A 74 10.55 -3.65 3.56
CA ARG A 74 9.63 -2.58 3.94
C ARG A 74 8.85 -2.16 2.71
N ILE A 75 7.54 -2.11 2.86
CA ILE A 75 6.60 -1.76 1.80
C ILE A 75 5.81 -0.55 2.26
N GLU A 76 5.71 0.44 1.39
CA GLU A 76 4.99 1.67 1.63
C GLU A 76 3.88 1.79 0.58
N LEU A 77 2.67 2.15 1.02
CA LEU A 77 1.48 2.27 0.17
C LEU A 77 0.66 3.48 0.60
N LEU A 78 0.07 4.19 -0.36
CA LEU A 78 -1.01 5.15 -0.13
C LEU A 78 -2.35 4.46 -0.39
N ILE A 79 -3.11 4.18 0.66
CA ILE A 79 -4.45 3.60 0.54
C ILE A 79 -5.48 4.71 0.33
N LEU A 80 -6.29 4.59 -0.72
CA LEU A 80 -7.31 5.57 -1.10
C LEU A 80 -8.68 5.24 -0.51
N ASP A 81 -9.56 6.25 -0.47
CA ASP A 81 -10.95 6.18 -0.03
C ASP A 81 -11.17 5.67 1.41
N THR A 82 -10.18 5.85 2.30
CA THR A 82 -10.35 5.53 3.72
C THR A 82 -9.41 6.32 4.64
N ALA A 83 -9.98 6.89 5.70
CA ALA A 83 -9.26 7.43 6.84
C ALA A 83 -9.36 6.56 8.11
N ASP A 84 -10.03 5.40 8.06
CA ASP A 84 -10.04 4.45 9.16
C ASP A 84 -8.74 3.63 9.16
N PRO A 85 -7.89 3.76 10.19
CA PRO A 85 -6.61 3.07 10.24
C PRO A 85 -6.75 1.55 10.15
N ARG A 86 -7.81 0.96 10.71
CA ARG A 86 -8.01 -0.50 10.67
C ARG A 86 -8.38 -0.96 9.27
N ALA A 87 -9.34 -0.30 8.63
CA ALA A 87 -9.70 -0.60 7.24
C ALA A 87 -8.51 -0.41 6.28
N ALA A 88 -7.76 0.68 6.43
CA ALA A 88 -6.57 0.96 5.61
C ALA A 88 -5.51 -0.15 5.78
N LEU A 89 -5.22 -0.55 7.01
CA LEU A 89 -4.25 -1.61 7.30
C LEU A 89 -4.69 -2.97 6.77
N THR A 90 -5.97 -3.34 6.94
CA THR A 90 -6.51 -4.60 6.38
C THR A 90 -6.29 -4.63 4.87
N ARG A 91 -6.67 -3.55 4.18
CA ARG A 91 -6.54 -3.44 2.73
C ARG A 91 -5.08 -3.52 2.29
N ALA A 92 -4.17 -2.80 2.96
CA ALA A 92 -2.75 -2.86 2.68
C ALA A 92 -2.19 -4.27 2.85
N LEU A 93 -2.54 -4.98 3.93
CA LEU A 93 -2.10 -6.36 4.16
C LEU A 93 -2.60 -7.31 3.07
N ASP A 94 -3.81 -7.14 2.57
CA ASP A 94 -4.36 -7.96 1.47
C ASP A 94 -3.63 -7.70 0.14
N ILE A 95 -3.38 -6.42 -0.18
CA ILE A 95 -2.61 -6.01 -1.37
C ILE A 95 -1.19 -6.57 -1.31
N ILE A 96 -0.50 -6.36 -0.19
CA ILE A 96 0.88 -6.82 0.01
C ILE A 96 0.95 -8.35 -0.08
N ARG A 97 0.00 -9.06 0.52
CA ARG A 97 -0.04 -10.52 0.46
C ARG A 97 -0.20 -11.01 -0.98
N THR A 98 -1.04 -10.33 -1.76
CA THR A 98 -1.26 -10.66 -3.18
C THR A 98 0.04 -10.45 -3.98
N ALA A 99 0.69 -9.29 -3.85
CA ALA A 99 1.95 -9.01 -4.51
C ALA A 99 3.06 -9.98 -4.09
N ALA A 100 3.16 -10.29 -2.79
CA ALA A 100 4.13 -11.25 -2.28
C ALA A 100 3.95 -12.64 -2.89
N HIS A 101 2.72 -13.14 -2.99
CA HIS A 101 2.44 -14.42 -3.63
C HIS A 101 2.73 -14.41 -5.14
N ALA A 102 2.36 -13.35 -5.86
CA ALA A 102 2.66 -13.20 -7.27
C ALA A 102 4.18 -13.16 -7.54
N ALA A 103 4.95 -12.54 -6.63
CA ALA A 103 6.42 -12.52 -6.66
C ALA A 103 7.10 -13.86 -6.28
N GLY A 104 6.32 -14.92 -6.03
CA GLY A 104 6.77 -16.26 -5.64
C GLY A 104 7.09 -16.41 -4.14
N GLY A 105 6.71 -15.43 -3.32
CA GLY A 105 6.88 -15.44 -1.87
C GLY A 105 5.80 -16.23 -1.13
N ALA A 106 6.11 -16.61 0.10
CA ALA A 106 5.18 -17.21 1.04
C ALA A 106 4.90 -16.26 2.20
N THR A 107 3.66 -16.28 2.71
CA THR A 107 3.22 -15.45 3.84
C THR A 107 2.77 -16.31 5.04
N PRO A 108 3.61 -17.20 5.57
CA PRO A 108 3.26 -17.94 6.78
C PRO A 108 3.17 -16.97 7.96
N ASN A 109 2.27 -17.25 8.91
CA ASN A 109 2.02 -16.40 10.07
C ASN A 109 1.64 -14.95 9.70
N TRP A 110 0.96 -14.76 8.56
CA TRP A 110 0.51 -13.45 8.10
C TRP A 110 -0.32 -12.75 9.17
N PRO A 111 -0.03 -11.47 9.49
CA PRO A 111 -0.68 -10.79 10.60
C PRO A 111 -2.17 -10.57 10.33
N THR A 112 -2.96 -10.58 11.40
CA THR A 112 -4.35 -10.11 11.37
C THR A 112 -4.46 -8.74 12.07
N VAL A 113 -5.40 -7.92 11.63
CA VAL A 113 -5.55 -6.53 12.14
C VAL A 113 -6.01 -6.49 13.61
N SER A 114 -6.55 -7.58 14.16
CA SER A 114 -6.86 -7.65 15.59
C SER A 114 -5.61 -7.74 16.49
N ASP A 115 -4.46 -8.09 15.93
CA ASP A 115 -3.28 -8.52 16.71
C ASP A 115 -2.13 -7.50 16.74
N LEU A 116 -2.27 -6.33 16.09
CA LEU A 116 -1.13 -5.44 15.84
C LEU A 116 -1.03 -4.23 16.79
N PRO A 117 0.06 -4.17 17.57
CA PRO A 117 0.85 -2.98 17.80
C PRO A 117 2.25 -3.19 17.20
N VAL A 118 2.41 -3.07 15.89
CA VAL A 118 3.72 -3.17 15.22
C VAL A 118 3.88 -1.97 14.30
N GLN A 119 4.67 -1.00 14.74
CA GLN A 119 5.27 0.12 13.99
C GLN A 119 4.62 0.50 12.64
N VAL A 120 3.31 0.69 12.62
CA VAL A 120 2.64 1.26 11.45
C VAL A 120 2.78 2.77 11.57
N GLN A 121 3.58 3.36 10.70
CA GLN A 121 3.55 4.80 10.54
C GLN A 121 2.30 5.14 9.73
N PHE A 122 1.27 5.61 10.43
CA PHE A 122 0.10 6.19 9.81
C PHE A 122 0.30 7.68 9.66
N GLU A 123 0.40 8.15 8.43
CA GLU A 123 0.23 9.57 8.14
C GLU A 123 -1.08 9.76 7.37
N LYS A 124 -1.97 10.59 7.91
CA LYS A 124 -3.17 11.02 7.17
C LYS A 124 -2.71 11.99 6.08
N ALA A 125 -2.57 11.48 4.86
CA ALA A 125 -2.32 12.29 3.68
C ALA A 125 -3.62 13.04 3.31
N ARG A 126 -3.85 14.20 3.95
CA ARG A 126 -4.94 15.09 3.55
C ARG A 126 -4.51 15.88 2.31
N LYS A 127 -4.71 15.27 1.14
CA LYS A 127 -4.98 15.85 -0.20
C LYS A 127 -4.40 14.95 -1.28
N PHE A 128 -5.24 14.13 -1.90
CA PHE A 128 -4.96 13.57 -3.22
C PHE A 128 -5.84 14.32 -4.23
N VAL A 129 -5.23 14.91 -5.26
CA VAL A 129 -5.95 15.48 -6.42
C VAL A 129 -5.45 14.70 -7.63
N PRO A 130 -6.20 13.72 -8.15
CA PRO A 130 -5.82 13.04 -9.38
C PRO A 130 -5.85 14.04 -10.55
N ALA A 131 -4.85 13.96 -11.42
CA ALA A 131 -4.70 14.78 -12.62
C ALA A 131 -5.62 14.31 -13.75
#